data_AF-A0A817FN81-F1
#
_entry.id   AF-A0A817FN81-F1
#
_cell.length_a   1.000
_cell.length_b   1.000
_cell.length_c   1.000
_cell.angle_alpha   90.00
_cell.angle_beta   90.00
_cell.angle_gamma   90.00
#
_symmetry.space_group_name_H-M   'P 1'
#
loop_
_entity.id
_entity.type
_entity.pdbx_description
1 polymer ?
#
loop_
_entity_poly.entity_id
_entity_poly.type
_entity_poly.pdbx_seq_one_letter_code
_entity_poly.pdbx_strand_id
1 'polypeptide(L)'
;MIPLLRQRCPLFLRSTITHIPSTSVYVNNSPNKSSCSLPRTLFNIIPKPLHPYVRLSRVDKPTGSWVIFLPGAWSIALAGTTLANLSLIGLFGIGTILMRGAGCTVNDLWDREYDRRVERTKSRPIASGEITMRQGIVWAGVQLSLGFLILIQLNLPTIGIGVCSLVPLIIYPVMKRYTNWPQFFLGITLNWSALMGFTAAAGTVYPSVIIPLYFAGIAWTLHYDTIYAHQDKQDDILVGVKSTALLLGEDTKLWLRAFSIGMITHLITAGLSVDQTWPYYLGLIGVGYHLHRQIETVNLNNNQSCWNTFASNRITGLMILGCILVGNVFK
;
A
#
# COMPACT_ATOMS: atom_id res chain seq x y z
N MET A 1 -25.39 -31.38 -29.77
CA MET A 1 -26.64 -30.79 -29.23
C MET A 1 -26.24 -29.95 -28.02
N ILE A 2 -25.92 -28.65 -28.05
CA ILE A 2 -26.52 -27.44 -28.69
C ILE A 2 -28.05 -27.41 -28.49
N PRO A 3 -28.70 -26.29 -28.06
CA PRO A 3 -28.25 -24.87 -27.96
C PRO A 3 -28.62 -24.17 -26.60
N LEU A 4 -27.94 -23.11 -26.14
CA LEU A 4 -28.08 -21.68 -26.51
C LEU A 4 -29.53 -21.16 -26.61
N LEU A 5 -30.00 -20.41 -25.60
CA LEU A 5 -31.07 -19.42 -25.79
C LEU A 5 -30.71 -18.07 -25.16
N ARG A 6 -30.42 -17.17 -26.09
CA ARG A 6 -30.34 -15.72 -26.00
C ARG A 6 -31.75 -15.17 -26.18
N GLN A 7 -32.27 -14.32 -25.30
CA GLN A 7 -33.38 -13.38 -25.60
C GLN A 7 -33.43 -12.32 -24.50
N ARG A 8 -33.06 -11.07 -24.80
CA ARG A 8 -33.89 -9.95 -25.31
C ARG A 8 -34.59 -9.19 -24.19
N CYS A 9 -34.09 -7.97 -23.99
CA CYS A 9 -34.81 -6.83 -23.45
C CYS A 9 -36.08 -6.55 -24.29
N PRO A 10 -37.18 -6.12 -23.65
CA PRO A 10 -38.06 -5.13 -24.25
C PRO A 10 -38.24 -3.90 -23.35
N LEU A 11 -38.33 -2.76 -24.03
CA LEU A 11 -38.63 -1.42 -23.55
C LEU A 11 -40.09 -1.26 -23.08
N PHE A 12 -40.25 -0.33 -22.12
CA PHE A 12 -41.46 0.43 -21.77
C PHE A 12 -42.72 -0.31 -21.31
N LEU A 13 -42.98 -0.24 -20.00
CA LEU A 13 -44.35 -0.06 -19.48
C LEU A 13 -44.36 0.99 -18.36
N ARG A 14 -45.37 1.85 -18.45
CA ARG A 14 -45.56 3.10 -17.72
C ARG A 14 -46.26 2.82 -16.38
N SER A 15 -45.84 3.57 -15.36
CA SER A 15 -46.56 4.01 -14.16
C SER A 15 -47.17 2.98 -13.19
N THR A 16 -46.58 2.89 -11.99
CA THR A 16 -47.27 3.30 -10.75
C THR A 16 -46.23 3.71 -9.71
N ILE A 17 -46.18 5.01 -9.39
CA ILE A 17 -45.41 5.55 -8.27
C ILE A 17 -46.21 5.23 -7.01
N THR A 18 -45.77 4.22 -6.26
CA THR A 18 -46.15 4.06 -4.86
C THR A 18 -45.12 4.79 -4.01
N HIS A 19 -45.55 5.91 -3.42
CA HIS A 19 -44.79 6.66 -2.42
C HIS A 19 -44.47 5.75 -1.24
N ILE A 20 -43.22 5.31 -1.13
CA ILE A 20 -42.67 4.75 0.11
C ILE A 20 -42.26 5.97 0.96
N PRO A 21 -42.78 6.14 2.18
CA PRO A 21 -42.38 7.26 3.02
C PRO A 21 -40.90 7.12 3.36
N SER A 22 -40.14 8.15 3.01
CA SER A 22 -38.74 8.33 3.37
C SER A 22 -38.61 8.45 4.88
N THR A 23 -38.36 7.34 5.56
CA THR A 23 -37.83 7.34 6.92
C THR A 23 -36.42 7.91 6.86
N SER A 24 -36.32 9.18 7.20
CA SER A 24 -35.07 9.85 7.50
C SER A 24 -34.37 9.07 8.62
N VAL A 25 -33.39 8.24 8.27
CA VAL A 25 -32.41 7.74 9.22
C VAL A 25 -31.67 8.98 9.74
N TYR A 26 -32.02 9.40 10.95
CA TYR A 26 -31.25 10.39 11.70
C TYR A 26 -29.87 9.78 11.96
N VAL A 27 -28.93 10.01 11.04
CA VAL A 27 -27.52 9.81 11.32
C VAL A 27 -27.16 10.87 12.36
N ASN A 28 -26.90 10.42 13.59
CA ASN A 28 -26.40 11.26 14.67
C ASN A 28 -25.13 11.98 14.19
N ASN A 29 -25.27 13.28 13.92
CA ASN A 29 -24.16 14.19 13.66
C ASN A 29 -23.43 14.48 14.98
N SER A 30 -22.64 13.52 15.43
CA SER A 30 -21.51 13.83 16.31
C SER A 30 -20.38 14.36 15.42
N PRO A 31 -19.85 15.57 15.65
CA PRO A 31 -18.70 16.06 14.91
C PRO A 31 -17.48 15.29 15.41
N ASN A 32 -17.26 14.09 14.89
CA ASN A 32 -16.01 13.35 15.09
C ASN A 32 -14.92 14.08 14.30
N LYS A 33 -14.41 15.16 14.89
CA LYS A 33 -13.11 15.75 14.57
C LYS A 33 -12.01 14.75 14.99
N SER A 34 -11.91 13.66 14.27
CA SER A 34 -10.76 12.76 14.32
C SER A 34 -10.09 12.72 12.94
N SER A 35 -9.89 13.90 12.34
CA SER A 35 -8.85 14.03 11.34
C SER A 35 -7.51 13.93 12.07
N CYS A 36 -6.97 12.71 12.13
CA CYS A 36 -5.56 12.49 12.41
C CYS A 36 -4.77 13.25 11.33
N SER A 37 -4.44 14.48 11.66
CA SER A 37 -3.64 15.42 10.88
C SER A 37 -2.19 15.17 11.23
N LEU A 38 -1.30 15.21 10.24
CA LEU A 38 0.14 15.33 10.48
C LEU A 38 0.39 16.50 11.46
N PRO A 39 1.46 16.49 12.29
CA PRO A 39 1.63 17.55 13.25
C PRO A 39 1.76 18.87 12.48
N ARG A 40 1.09 19.91 12.99
CA ARG A 40 0.98 21.26 12.41
C ARG A 40 2.30 21.78 11.82
N THR A 41 3.44 21.28 12.31
CA THR A 41 4.81 21.53 11.87
C THR A 41 5.07 21.45 10.37
N LEU A 42 4.57 20.45 9.61
CA LEU A 42 4.87 20.39 8.17
C LEU A 42 4.20 21.54 7.41
N PHE A 43 2.94 21.81 7.73
CA PHE A 43 2.17 22.89 7.11
C PHE A 43 2.65 24.29 7.55
N ASN A 44 3.40 24.39 8.65
CA ASN A 44 4.05 25.63 9.08
C ASN A 44 5.26 25.98 8.20
N ILE A 45 5.92 24.98 7.59
CA ILE A 45 7.13 25.18 6.76
C ILE A 45 6.74 25.35 5.28
N ILE A 46 5.68 24.67 4.84
CA ILE A 46 5.25 24.68 3.44
C ILE A 46 4.36 25.91 3.15
N PRO A 47 4.59 26.65 2.04
CA PRO A 47 3.71 27.73 1.60
C PRO A 47 2.24 27.29 1.49
N LYS A 48 1.31 28.12 1.98
CA LYS A 48 -0.15 27.84 1.94
C LYS A 48 -0.68 27.37 0.57
N PRO A 49 -0.26 27.93 -0.58
CA PRO A 49 -0.73 27.47 -1.89
C PRO A 49 -0.38 26.01 -2.22
N LEU A 50 0.65 25.44 -1.57
CA LEU A 50 1.07 24.05 -1.79
C LEU A 50 0.37 23.05 -0.86
N HIS A 51 -0.35 23.52 0.16
CA HIS A 51 -1.06 22.66 1.12
C HIS A 51 -2.02 21.67 0.45
N PRO A 52 -2.80 22.06 -0.58
CA PRO A 52 -3.69 21.13 -1.27
C PRO A 52 -2.92 20.01 -1.99
N TYR A 53 -1.76 20.32 -2.57
CA TYR A 53 -0.91 19.36 -3.28
C TYR A 53 -0.23 18.37 -2.34
N VAL A 54 0.21 18.84 -1.16
CA VAL A 54 0.74 17.98 -0.09
C VAL A 54 -0.33 16.98 0.38
N ARG A 55 -1.58 17.44 0.56
CA ARG A 55 -2.72 16.57 0.90
C ARG A 55 -3.06 15.61 -0.24
N LEU A 56 -3.01 16.08 -1.49
CA LEU A 56 -3.28 15.26 -2.67
C LEU A 56 -2.28 14.10 -2.78
N SER A 57 -0.99 14.37 -2.58
CA SER A 57 0.06 13.35 -2.54
C SER A 57 0.13 12.54 -1.25
N ARG A 58 -0.78 12.80 -0.29
CA ARG A 58 -0.84 12.12 1.02
C ARG A 58 0.48 12.20 1.80
N VAL A 59 1.24 13.26 1.62
CA VAL A 59 2.47 13.52 2.39
C VAL A 59 2.13 13.81 3.86
N ASP A 60 0.93 14.34 4.10
CA ASP A 60 0.30 14.50 5.41
C ASP A 60 -0.16 13.19 6.06
N LYS A 61 0.00 12.04 5.39
CA LYS A 61 -0.36 10.70 5.91
C LYS A 61 0.73 9.67 5.56
N PRO A 62 1.87 9.66 6.29
CA PRO A 62 3.10 8.98 5.89
C PRO A 62 3.07 7.48 6.15
N THR A 63 2.09 6.96 6.91
CA THR A 63 1.96 5.53 7.21
C THR A 63 2.03 4.68 5.95
N GLY A 64 1.33 5.10 4.88
CA GLY A 64 1.38 4.41 3.59
C GLY A 64 2.73 4.54 2.87
N SER A 65 3.48 5.63 3.07
CA SER A 65 4.81 5.80 2.49
C SER A 65 5.82 4.85 3.14
N TRP A 66 5.70 4.62 4.46
CA TRP A 66 6.59 3.70 5.18
C TRP A 66 6.50 2.28 4.66
N VAL A 67 5.30 1.74 4.44
CA VAL A 67 5.13 0.36 3.97
C VAL A 67 5.64 0.13 2.54
N ILE A 68 5.70 1.19 1.70
CA ILE A 68 6.27 1.12 0.34
C ILE A 68 7.80 1.30 0.35
N PHE A 69 8.29 2.13 1.26
CA PHE A 69 9.71 2.46 1.37
C PHE A 69 10.52 1.29 1.95
N LEU A 70 10.01 0.68 3.01
CA LEU A 70 10.75 -0.28 3.82
C LEU A 70 11.24 -1.53 3.05
N PRO A 71 10.45 -2.14 2.14
CA PRO A 71 10.95 -3.27 1.33
C PRO A 71 12.19 -2.94 0.50
N GLY A 72 12.24 -1.74 -0.10
CA GLY A 72 13.42 -1.24 -0.80
C GLY A 72 14.60 -0.99 0.14
N ALA A 73 14.35 -0.40 1.30
CA ALA A 73 15.39 -0.18 2.31
C ALA A 73 15.97 -1.50 2.86
N TRP A 74 15.15 -2.52 3.11
CA TRP A 74 15.61 -3.86 3.50
C TRP A 74 16.51 -4.45 2.42
N SER A 75 16.07 -4.34 1.17
CA SER A 75 16.77 -4.88 0.01
C SER A 75 18.15 -4.25 -0.18
N ILE A 76 18.25 -2.92 -0.08
CA ILE A 76 19.53 -2.21 -0.14
C ILE A 76 20.41 -2.57 1.07
N ALA A 77 19.85 -2.60 2.28
CA ALA A 77 20.61 -2.90 3.50
C ALA A 77 21.15 -4.34 3.49
N LEU A 78 20.45 -5.31 2.90
CA LEU A 78 20.95 -6.68 2.77
C LEU A 78 22.19 -6.78 1.88
N ALA A 79 22.38 -5.85 0.94
CA ALA A 79 23.59 -5.76 0.11
C ALA A 79 24.79 -5.13 0.84
N GLY A 80 24.61 -4.63 2.07
CA GLY A 80 25.67 -4.08 2.92
C GLY A 80 25.41 -2.64 3.38
N THR A 81 26.31 -2.12 4.23
CA THR A 81 26.17 -0.83 4.93
C THR A 81 27.16 0.25 4.44
N THR A 82 27.42 0.30 3.14
CA THR A 82 28.30 1.32 2.55
C THR A 82 27.63 2.70 2.51
N LEU A 83 28.42 3.77 2.39
CA LEU A 83 27.90 5.13 2.22
C LEU A 83 27.08 5.28 0.93
N ALA A 84 27.45 4.55 -0.13
CA ALA A 84 26.68 4.47 -1.37
C ALA A 84 25.29 3.85 -1.13
N ASN A 85 25.21 2.78 -0.35
CA ASN A 85 23.93 2.14 0.00
C ASN A 85 23.06 3.06 0.86
N LEU A 86 23.65 3.82 1.79
CA LEU A 86 22.90 4.82 2.56
C LEU A 86 22.32 5.92 1.65
N SER A 87 23.10 6.36 0.66
CA SER A 87 22.64 7.33 -0.35
C SER A 87 21.51 6.76 -1.21
N LEU A 88 21.61 5.48 -1.61
CA LEU A 88 20.54 4.75 -2.32
C LEU A 88 19.26 4.64 -1.48
N ILE A 89 19.36 4.38 -0.18
CA ILE A 89 18.20 4.38 0.73
C ILE A 89 17.53 5.76 0.74
N GLY A 90 18.32 6.85 0.77
CA GLY A 90 17.81 8.21 0.64
C GLY A 90 17.06 8.43 -0.68
N LEU A 91 17.65 8.03 -1.81
CA LEU A 91 17.03 8.14 -3.14
C LEU A 91 15.73 7.33 -3.25
N PHE A 92 15.70 6.10 -2.72
CA PHE A 92 14.49 5.26 -2.67
C PHE A 92 13.42 5.85 -1.74
N GLY A 93 13.82 6.55 -0.68
CA GLY A 93 12.91 7.30 0.19
C GLY A 93 12.20 8.44 -0.56
N ILE A 94 12.98 9.27 -1.28
CA ILE A 94 12.43 10.35 -2.11
C ILE A 94 11.55 9.77 -3.22
N GLY A 95 12.04 8.76 -3.94
CA GLY A 95 11.31 8.05 -4.99
C GLY A 95 9.99 7.48 -4.47
N THR A 96 9.97 6.91 -3.26
CA THR A 96 8.75 6.39 -2.63
C THR A 96 7.72 7.49 -2.38
N ILE A 97 8.13 8.65 -1.86
CA ILE A 97 7.23 9.79 -1.62
C ILE A 97 6.62 10.27 -2.94
N LEU A 98 7.44 10.39 -3.98
CA LEU A 98 7.00 10.81 -5.32
C LEU A 98 6.04 9.80 -5.95
N MET A 99 6.41 8.52 -5.98
CA MET A 99 5.62 7.46 -6.64
C MET A 99 4.31 7.20 -5.89
N ARG A 100 4.32 7.18 -4.56
CA ARG A 100 3.08 7.09 -3.78
C ARG A 100 2.19 8.29 -4.01
N GLY A 101 2.77 9.50 -4.01
CA GLY A 101 2.04 10.72 -4.24
C GLY A 101 1.40 10.76 -5.64
N ALA A 102 2.13 10.32 -6.66
CA ALA A 102 1.62 10.17 -8.02
C ALA A 102 0.46 9.17 -8.07
N GLY A 103 0.63 7.97 -7.47
CA GLY A 103 -0.43 6.97 -7.38
C GLY A 103 -1.70 7.48 -6.68
N CYS A 104 -1.53 8.19 -5.55
CA CYS A 104 -2.65 8.83 -4.85
C CYS A 104 -3.33 9.92 -5.69
N THR A 105 -2.55 10.71 -6.43
CA THR A 105 -3.07 11.75 -7.33
C THR A 105 -3.88 11.14 -8.48
N VAL A 106 -3.36 10.08 -9.11
CA VAL A 106 -4.04 9.35 -10.19
C VAL A 106 -5.32 8.68 -9.69
N ASN A 107 -5.29 8.09 -8.49
CA ASN A 107 -6.49 7.52 -7.87
C ASN A 107 -7.56 8.61 -7.62
N ASP A 108 -7.20 9.74 -7.02
CA ASP A 108 -8.14 10.85 -6.78
C ASP A 108 -8.67 11.46 -8.11
N LEU A 109 -7.89 11.41 -9.21
CA LEU A 109 -8.34 11.82 -10.55
C LEU A 109 -9.40 10.85 -11.11
N TRP A 110 -9.19 9.53 -11.01
CA TRP A 110 -10.15 8.53 -11.48
C TRP A 110 -11.42 8.49 -10.64
N ASP A 111 -11.28 8.59 -9.33
CA ASP A 111 -12.37 8.38 -8.38
C ASP A 111 -13.13 9.67 -8.04
N ARG A 112 -12.78 10.81 -8.63
CA ARG A 112 -13.34 12.15 -8.29
C ARG A 112 -14.85 12.15 -8.04
N GLU A 113 -15.62 11.59 -8.95
CA GLU A 113 -17.08 11.65 -8.88
C GLU A 113 -17.65 10.73 -7.80
N TYR A 114 -17.00 9.59 -7.57
CA TYR A 114 -17.33 8.70 -6.46
C TYR A 114 -16.93 9.34 -5.13
N ASP A 115 -15.73 9.89 -5.03
CA ASP A 115 -15.20 10.52 -3.82
C ASP A 115 -16.05 11.72 -3.36
N ARG A 116 -16.67 12.46 -4.29
CA ARG A 116 -17.62 13.53 -3.96
C ARG A 116 -18.86 13.06 -3.19
N ARG A 117 -19.24 11.79 -3.33
CA ARG A 117 -20.46 11.21 -2.76
C ARG A 117 -20.20 10.46 -1.46
N VAL A 118 -18.95 10.28 -1.06
CA VAL A 118 -18.54 9.51 0.13
C VAL A 118 -18.05 10.44 1.22
N GLU A 119 -18.65 10.37 2.41
CA GLU A 119 -18.37 11.27 3.54
C GLU A 119 -16.87 11.34 3.89
N ARG A 120 -16.20 10.18 3.86
CA ARG A 120 -14.77 10.06 4.16
C ARG A 120 -13.86 10.75 3.13
N THR A 121 -14.28 10.82 1.87
CA THR A 121 -13.41 11.23 0.75
C THR A 121 -13.87 12.49 0.03
N LYS A 122 -15.05 13.03 0.35
CA LYS A 122 -15.57 14.29 -0.22
C LYS A 122 -14.66 15.51 0.03
N SER A 123 -13.83 15.45 1.07
CA SER A 123 -12.87 16.49 1.43
C SER A 123 -11.51 16.39 0.71
N ARG A 124 -11.32 15.37 -0.15
CA ARG A 124 -10.09 15.25 -0.95
C ARG A 124 -9.96 16.43 -1.92
N PRO A 125 -8.75 16.95 -2.19
CA PRO A 125 -8.57 18.20 -2.94
C PRO A 125 -9.23 18.24 -4.33
N ILE A 126 -9.20 17.13 -5.07
CA ILE A 126 -9.83 17.06 -6.41
C ILE A 126 -11.35 16.90 -6.30
N ALA A 127 -11.83 16.12 -5.33
CA ALA A 127 -13.25 15.92 -5.08
C ALA A 127 -13.95 17.22 -4.65
N SER A 128 -13.34 17.94 -3.69
CA SER A 128 -13.84 19.22 -3.17
C SER A 128 -13.73 20.40 -4.14
N GLY A 129 -12.95 20.23 -5.22
CA GLY A 129 -12.68 21.30 -6.20
C GLY A 129 -11.57 22.27 -5.79
N GLU A 130 -10.87 22.02 -4.68
CA GLU A 130 -9.70 22.79 -4.25
C GLU A 130 -8.53 22.69 -5.25
N ILE A 131 -8.42 21.56 -5.95
CA ILE A 131 -7.51 21.35 -7.08
C ILE A 131 -8.34 20.96 -8.32
N THR A 132 -8.11 21.64 -9.43
CA THR A 132 -8.72 21.30 -10.72
C THR A 132 -8.13 20.01 -11.31
N MET A 133 -8.88 19.33 -12.19
CA MET A 133 -8.37 18.13 -12.89
C MET A 133 -7.04 18.38 -13.61
N ARG A 134 -6.93 19.52 -14.30
CA ARG A 134 -5.71 19.88 -15.04
C ARG A 134 -4.52 20.05 -14.10
N GLN A 135 -4.71 20.71 -12.96
CA GLN A 135 -3.67 20.82 -11.92
C GLN A 135 -3.27 19.46 -11.35
N GLY A 136 -4.24 18.57 -11.11
CA GLY A 136 -3.97 17.20 -10.67
C GLY A 136 -3.14 16.41 -11.68
N ILE A 137 -3.47 16.49 -12.97
CA ILE A 137 -2.70 15.83 -14.04
C ILE A 137 -1.28 16.38 -14.13
N VAL A 138 -1.11 17.71 -14.11
CA VAL A 138 0.22 18.33 -14.11
C VAL A 138 1.03 17.89 -12.89
N TRP A 139 0.39 17.83 -11.72
CA TRP A 139 1.04 17.40 -10.48
C TRP A 139 1.46 15.92 -10.50
N ALA A 140 0.62 15.04 -11.05
CA ALA A 140 1.01 13.64 -11.29
C ALA A 140 2.20 13.56 -12.26
N GLY A 141 2.16 14.36 -13.34
CA GLY A 141 3.26 14.47 -14.31
C GLY A 141 4.58 14.88 -13.65
N VAL A 142 4.58 15.93 -12.84
CA VAL A 142 5.76 16.38 -12.09
C VAL A 142 6.33 15.26 -11.20
N GLN A 143 5.47 14.59 -10.43
CA GLN A 143 5.91 13.50 -9.54
C GLN A 143 6.51 12.32 -10.32
N LEU A 144 5.87 11.92 -11.42
CA LEU A 144 6.35 10.84 -12.28
C LEU A 144 7.65 11.22 -13.00
N SER A 145 7.79 12.45 -13.48
CA SER A 145 9.02 12.94 -14.09
C SER A 145 10.18 12.94 -13.10
N LEU A 146 9.97 13.43 -11.87
CA LEU A 146 10.99 13.38 -10.83
C LEU A 146 11.34 11.93 -10.43
N GLY A 147 10.34 11.04 -10.34
CA GLY A 147 10.57 9.61 -10.11
C GLY A 147 11.38 8.96 -11.25
N PHE A 148 11.09 9.31 -12.50
CA PHE A 148 11.85 8.86 -13.66
C PHE A 148 13.29 9.37 -13.66
N LEU A 149 13.52 10.62 -13.29
CA LEU A 149 14.88 11.17 -13.14
C LEU A 149 15.69 10.41 -12.08
N ILE A 150 15.06 9.95 -10.99
CA ILE A 150 15.72 9.08 -10.02
C ILE A 150 16.01 7.71 -10.64
N LEU A 151 15.06 7.12 -11.37
CA LEU A 151 15.21 5.81 -11.98
C LEU A 151 16.42 5.74 -12.94
N ILE A 152 16.57 6.72 -13.82
CA ILE A 152 17.66 6.74 -14.82
C ILE A 152 19.05 6.97 -14.23
N GLN A 153 19.15 7.35 -12.95
CA GLN A 153 20.42 7.44 -12.23
C GLN A 153 20.88 6.10 -11.66
N LEU A 154 20.03 5.06 -11.70
CA LEU A 154 20.36 3.72 -11.21
C LEU A 154 21.09 2.91 -12.30
N ASN A 155 21.66 1.77 -11.92
CA ASN A 155 22.29 0.87 -12.88
C ASN A 155 21.27 0.26 -13.85
N LEU A 156 21.74 -0.15 -15.03
CA LEU A 156 20.90 -0.63 -16.13
C LEU A 156 19.99 -1.83 -15.75
N PRO A 157 20.47 -2.85 -15.00
CA PRO A 157 19.59 -3.91 -14.51
C PRO A 157 18.42 -3.37 -13.67
N THR A 158 18.69 -2.42 -12.78
CA THR A 158 17.67 -1.80 -11.92
C THR A 158 16.69 -0.95 -12.73
N ILE A 159 17.17 -0.22 -13.75
CA ILE A 159 16.30 0.50 -14.69
C ILE A 159 15.33 -0.46 -15.36
N GLY A 160 15.83 -1.60 -15.87
CA GLY A 160 15.02 -2.64 -16.50
C GLY A 160 13.91 -3.15 -15.56
N ILE A 161 14.27 -3.53 -14.33
CA ILE A 161 13.29 -3.94 -13.31
C ILE A 161 12.28 -2.83 -13.02
N GLY A 162 12.74 -1.58 -12.91
CA GLY A 162 11.88 -0.42 -12.66
C GLY A 162 10.87 -0.19 -13.78
N VAL A 163 11.26 -0.31 -15.05
CA VAL A 163 10.33 -0.22 -16.20
C VAL A 163 9.29 -1.34 -16.16
N CYS A 164 9.68 -2.56 -15.78
CA CYS A 164 8.73 -3.67 -15.62
C CYS A 164 7.64 -3.42 -14.56
N SER A 165 7.85 -2.48 -13.62
CA SER A 165 6.85 -2.10 -12.61
C SER A 165 5.58 -1.49 -13.20
N LEU A 166 5.62 -0.99 -14.44
CA LEU A 166 4.45 -0.44 -15.14
C LEU A 166 3.37 -1.51 -15.36
N VAL A 167 3.76 -2.78 -15.49
CA VAL A 167 2.82 -3.90 -15.71
C VAL A 167 1.90 -4.09 -14.49
N PRO A 168 2.40 -4.38 -13.27
CA PRO A 168 1.53 -4.53 -12.11
C PRO A 168 0.82 -3.22 -11.75
N LEU A 169 1.42 -2.06 -12.01
CA LEU A 169 0.80 -0.75 -11.77
C LEU A 169 -0.52 -0.58 -12.55
N ILE A 170 -0.57 -1.04 -13.80
CA ILE A 170 -1.78 -1.00 -14.63
C ILE A 170 -2.78 -2.08 -14.22
N ILE A 171 -2.28 -3.26 -13.85
CA ILE A 171 -3.12 -4.42 -13.52
C ILE A 171 -3.85 -4.23 -12.19
N TYR A 172 -3.15 -3.77 -11.15
CA TYR A 172 -3.67 -3.72 -9.77
C TYR A 172 -5.04 -3.02 -9.62
N PRO A 173 -5.26 -1.81 -10.16
CA PRO A 173 -6.54 -1.11 -10.01
C PRO A 173 -7.73 -1.91 -10.57
N VAL A 174 -7.47 -2.69 -11.62
CA VAL A 174 -8.48 -3.51 -12.30
C VAL A 174 -8.83 -4.73 -11.44
N MET A 175 -7.86 -5.32 -10.75
CA MET A 175 -8.04 -6.58 -10.03
C MET A 175 -9.10 -6.53 -8.92
N LYS A 176 -9.33 -5.38 -8.30
CA LYS A 176 -10.40 -5.18 -7.30
C LYS A 176 -11.80 -5.54 -7.82
N ARG A 177 -12.01 -5.48 -9.13
CA ARG A 177 -13.30 -5.76 -9.78
C ARG A 177 -13.47 -7.22 -10.18
N TYR A 178 -12.38 -7.97 -10.31
CA TYR A 178 -12.40 -9.33 -10.88
C TYR A 178 -12.09 -10.42 -9.85
N THR A 179 -11.20 -10.16 -8.89
CA THR A 179 -10.74 -11.16 -7.92
C THR A 179 -11.08 -10.80 -6.48
N ASN A 180 -11.19 -11.82 -5.64
CA ASN A 180 -11.25 -11.73 -4.18
C ASN A 180 -9.88 -11.56 -3.52
N TRP A 181 -8.79 -11.51 -4.31
CA TRP A 181 -7.41 -11.34 -3.86
C TRP A 181 -6.76 -10.01 -4.27
N PRO A 182 -7.43 -8.84 -4.23
CA PRO A 182 -6.79 -7.60 -4.68
C PRO A 182 -5.58 -7.21 -3.82
N GLN A 183 -5.53 -7.62 -2.55
CA GLN A 183 -4.40 -7.44 -1.64
C GLN A 183 -3.14 -8.17 -2.12
N PHE A 184 -3.27 -9.31 -2.81
CA PHE A 184 -2.13 -10.00 -3.41
C PHE A 184 -1.51 -9.16 -4.54
N PHE A 185 -2.35 -8.64 -5.43
CA PHE A 185 -1.91 -7.76 -6.52
C PHE A 185 -1.40 -6.41 -6.01
N LEU A 186 -1.95 -5.91 -4.91
CA LEU A 186 -1.38 -4.78 -4.19
C LEU A 186 0.02 -5.11 -3.69
N GLY A 187 0.20 -6.27 -3.06
CA GLY A 187 1.51 -6.75 -2.59
C GLY A 187 2.53 -6.81 -3.71
N ILE A 188 2.16 -7.34 -4.88
CA ILE A 188 3.01 -7.32 -6.08
C ILE A 188 3.45 -5.89 -6.41
N THR A 189 2.50 -4.95 -6.44
CA THR A 189 2.77 -3.57 -6.85
C THR A 189 3.62 -2.81 -5.81
N LEU A 190 3.27 -2.90 -4.52
CA LEU A 190 3.90 -2.08 -3.48
C LEU A 190 5.31 -2.56 -3.11
N ASN A 191 5.62 -3.84 -3.30
CA ASN A 191 6.91 -4.41 -2.91
C ASN A 191 7.93 -4.43 -4.06
N TRP A 192 7.62 -3.81 -5.20
CA TRP A 192 8.53 -3.78 -6.35
C TRP A 192 9.90 -3.18 -6.02
N SER A 193 9.95 -2.26 -5.05
CA SER A 193 11.20 -1.68 -4.52
C SER A 193 12.13 -2.74 -3.91
N ALA A 194 11.61 -3.87 -3.42
CA ALA A 194 12.42 -4.99 -2.94
C ALA A 194 13.21 -5.67 -4.05
N LEU A 195 12.69 -5.72 -5.29
CA LEU A 195 13.42 -6.25 -6.45
C LEU A 195 14.51 -5.27 -6.91
N MET A 196 14.20 -3.97 -6.83
CA MET A 196 15.11 -2.91 -7.27
C MET A 196 16.25 -2.66 -6.29
N GLY A 197 16.01 -2.71 -4.97
CA GLY A 197 16.95 -2.22 -3.96
C GLY A 197 18.30 -2.95 -3.95
N PHE A 198 18.31 -4.28 -3.83
CA PHE A 198 19.53 -5.08 -3.85
C PHE A 198 20.21 -4.99 -5.21
N THR A 199 19.45 -5.02 -6.30
CA THR A 199 19.96 -4.84 -7.67
C THR A 199 20.65 -3.47 -7.83
N ALA A 200 20.09 -2.42 -7.22
CA ALA A 200 20.65 -1.07 -7.24
C ALA A 200 22.02 -1.02 -6.54
N ALA A 201 22.11 -1.67 -5.37
CA ALA A 201 23.32 -1.71 -4.55
C ALA A 201 24.40 -2.64 -5.12
N ALA A 202 24.01 -3.82 -5.61
CA ALA A 202 24.93 -4.85 -6.08
C ALA A 202 25.36 -4.67 -7.56
N GLY A 203 24.65 -3.84 -8.33
CA GLY A 203 24.95 -3.61 -9.75
C GLY A 203 24.49 -4.72 -10.70
N THR A 204 23.97 -5.83 -10.18
CA THR A 204 23.47 -6.97 -10.96
C THR A 204 22.30 -7.65 -10.23
N VAL A 205 21.58 -8.52 -10.94
CA VAL A 205 20.40 -9.21 -10.42
C VAL A 205 20.84 -10.47 -9.66
N TYR A 206 20.43 -10.58 -8.39
CA TYR A 206 20.62 -11.76 -7.55
C TYR A 206 19.28 -12.39 -7.18
N PRO A 207 18.74 -13.32 -8.02
CA PRO A 207 17.43 -13.93 -7.80
C PRO A 207 17.27 -14.60 -6.43
N SER A 208 18.33 -15.22 -5.93
CA SER A 208 18.34 -15.89 -4.61
C SER A 208 18.02 -14.94 -3.46
N VAL A 209 18.33 -13.65 -3.58
CA VAL A 209 18.07 -12.65 -2.53
C VAL A 209 16.75 -11.93 -2.79
N ILE A 210 16.57 -11.42 -4.01
CA ILE A 210 15.46 -10.51 -4.31
C ILE A 210 14.12 -11.24 -4.40
N ILE A 211 14.08 -12.48 -4.89
CA ILE A 211 12.81 -13.21 -5.05
C ILE A 211 12.23 -13.56 -3.68
N PRO A 212 12.98 -14.17 -2.74
CA PRO A 212 12.43 -14.40 -1.41
C PRO A 212 12.04 -13.11 -0.71
N LEU A 213 12.88 -12.06 -0.77
CA LEU A 213 12.55 -10.78 -0.14
C LEU A 213 11.27 -10.15 -0.71
N TYR A 214 11.05 -10.25 -2.02
CA TYR A 214 9.84 -9.78 -2.67
C TYR A 214 8.59 -10.55 -2.21
N PHE A 215 8.67 -11.88 -2.11
CA PHE A 215 7.58 -12.70 -1.56
C PHE A 215 7.35 -12.44 -0.07
N ALA A 216 8.40 -12.15 0.71
CA ALA A 216 8.23 -11.69 2.09
C ALA A 216 7.41 -10.40 2.15
N GLY A 217 7.71 -9.44 1.28
CA GLY A 217 6.95 -8.19 1.15
C GLY A 217 5.48 -8.40 0.72
N ILE A 218 5.24 -9.31 -0.23
CA ILE A 218 3.87 -9.68 -0.64
C ILE A 218 3.10 -10.30 0.53
N ALA A 219 3.70 -11.25 1.24
CA ALA A 219 3.09 -11.88 2.42
C ALA A 219 2.83 -10.85 3.54
N TRP A 220 3.76 -9.91 3.73
CA TRP A 220 3.57 -8.80 4.66
C TRP A 220 2.39 -7.89 4.26
N THR A 221 2.24 -7.60 2.96
CA THR A 221 1.12 -6.82 2.44
C THR A 221 -0.20 -7.55 2.62
N LEU A 222 -0.24 -8.86 2.35
CA LEU A 222 -1.40 -9.68 2.65
C LEU A 222 -1.74 -9.65 4.14
N HIS A 223 -0.76 -9.64 5.03
CA HIS A 223 -0.97 -9.52 6.47
C HIS A 223 -1.58 -8.17 6.85
N TYR A 224 -0.91 -7.06 6.57
CA TYR A 224 -1.38 -5.76 7.06
C TYR A 224 -2.59 -5.22 6.27
N ASP A 225 -2.67 -5.48 4.97
CA ASP A 225 -3.68 -4.87 4.10
C ASP A 225 -4.99 -5.64 4.15
N THR A 226 -4.97 -6.94 4.47
CA THR A 226 -6.19 -7.68 4.80
C THR A 226 -6.80 -7.14 6.09
N ILE A 227 -5.99 -6.84 7.12
CA ILE A 227 -6.47 -6.19 8.34
C ILE A 227 -7.06 -4.81 8.02
N TYR A 228 -6.35 -4.03 7.19
CA TYR A 228 -6.80 -2.71 6.77
C TYR A 228 -8.15 -2.78 6.04
N ALA A 229 -8.34 -3.75 5.14
CA ALA A 229 -9.55 -3.94 4.33
C ALA A 229 -10.80 -4.30 5.15
N HIS A 230 -10.67 -4.81 6.38
CA HIS A 230 -11.82 -5.00 7.26
C HIS A 230 -12.52 -3.67 7.63
N GLN A 231 -11.84 -2.52 7.49
CA GLN A 231 -12.46 -1.20 7.70
C GLN A 231 -13.49 -0.85 6.62
N ASP A 232 -13.24 -1.28 5.39
CA ASP A 232 -14.08 -0.96 4.23
C ASP A 232 -15.08 -2.10 3.94
N LYS A 233 -15.15 -3.14 4.80
CA LYS A 233 -15.94 -4.37 4.56
C LYS A 233 -17.42 -4.10 4.27
N GLN A 234 -18.06 -3.20 5.02
CA GLN A 234 -19.48 -2.88 4.81
C GLN A 234 -19.70 -2.11 3.50
N ASP A 235 -18.85 -1.14 3.20
CA ASP A 235 -18.91 -0.34 1.98
C ASP A 235 -18.62 -1.22 0.73
N ASP A 236 -17.65 -2.13 0.83
CA ASP A 236 -17.30 -3.08 -0.23
C ASP A 236 -18.49 -3.98 -0.59
N ILE A 237 -19.24 -4.47 0.41
CA ILE A 237 -20.47 -5.27 0.19
C ILE A 237 -21.52 -4.46 -0.56
N LEU A 238 -21.75 -3.21 -0.15
CA LEU A 238 -22.78 -2.34 -0.75
C LEU A 238 -22.46 -2.00 -2.21
N VAL A 239 -21.18 -1.82 -2.54
CA VAL A 239 -20.73 -1.44 -3.88
C VAL A 239 -20.38 -2.66 -4.75
N GLY A 240 -20.41 -3.87 -4.18
CA GLY A 240 -20.07 -5.12 -4.87
C GLY A 240 -18.57 -5.27 -5.17
N VAL A 241 -17.71 -4.58 -4.42
CA VAL A 241 -16.26 -4.69 -4.52
C VAL A 241 -15.80 -5.94 -3.78
N LYS A 242 -14.84 -6.66 -4.36
CA LYS A 242 -14.28 -7.89 -3.79
C LYS A 242 -13.03 -7.57 -2.98
N SER A 243 -12.79 -8.27 -1.88
CA SER A 243 -11.59 -8.11 -1.05
C SER A 243 -11.23 -9.38 -0.28
N THR A 244 -9.97 -9.52 0.17
CA THR A 244 -9.57 -10.66 1.01
C THR A 244 -10.31 -10.66 2.35
N ALA A 245 -10.66 -9.48 2.89
CA ALA A 245 -11.46 -9.39 4.12
C ALA A 245 -12.86 -10.02 3.95
N LEU A 246 -13.47 -9.89 2.76
CA LEU A 246 -14.73 -10.54 2.43
C LEU A 246 -14.57 -12.04 2.16
N LEU A 247 -13.51 -12.42 1.44
CA LEU A 247 -13.23 -13.82 1.12
C LEU A 247 -12.95 -14.66 2.36
N LEU A 248 -12.08 -14.16 3.23
CA LEU A 248 -11.56 -14.91 4.37
C LEU A 248 -12.52 -14.86 5.56
N GLY A 249 -13.38 -13.83 5.65
CA GLY A 249 -14.42 -13.76 6.66
C GLY A 249 -13.90 -13.99 8.07
N GLU A 250 -14.45 -14.99 8.76
CA GLU A 250 -14.10 -15.37 10.13
C GLU A 250 -12.71 -16.04 10.21
N ASP A 251 -12.26 -16.70 9.14
CA ASP A 251 -10.96 -17.36 9.05
C ASP A 251 -9.80 -16.37 8.86
N THR A 252 -10.07 -15.06 8.79
CA THR A 252 -9.03 -14.03 8.57
C THR A 252 -7.82 -14.24 9.46
N LYS A 253 -8.00 -14.44 10.78
CA LYS A 253 -6.87 -14.58 11.71
C LYS A 253 -6.01 -15.81 11.41
N LEU A 254 -6.58 -16.91 10.94
CA LEU A 254 -5.84 -18.11 10.53
C LEU A 254 -4.94 -17.79 9.33
N TRP A 255 -5.48 -17.13 8.31
CA TRP A 255 -4.73 -16.73 7.13
C TRP A 255 -3.66 -15.69 7.43
N LEU A 256 -3.92 -14.73 8.33
CA LEU A 256 -2.89 -13.79 8.79
C LEU A 256 -1.70 -14.50 9.43
N ARG A 257 -1.93 -15.59 10.18
CA ARG A 257 -0.84 -16.44 10.72
C ARG A 257 -0.07 -17.10 9.58
N ALA A 258 -0.76 -17.65 8.57
CA ALA A 258 -0.11 -18.24 7.40
C ALA A 258 0.75 -17.22 6.63
N PHE A 259 0.24 -16.00 6.42
CA PHE A 259 1.00 -14.92 5.77
C PHE A 259 2.19 -14.48 6.62
N SER A 260 2.04 -14.36 7.94
CA SER A 260 3.14 -14.04 8.86
C SER A 260 4.23 -15.11 8.83
N ILE A 261 3.86 -16.39 8.85
CA ILE A 261 4.83 -17.51 8.74
C ILE A 261 5.53 -17.45 7.38
N GLY A 262 4.76 -17.29 6.29
CA GLY A 262 5.32 -17.14 4.95
C GLY A 262 6.31 -15.97 4.86
N MET A 263 5.97 -14.82 5.42
CA MET A 263 6.85 -13.65 5.49
C MET A 263 8.16 -13.97 6.20
N ILE A 264 8.12 -14.55 7.40
CA ILE A 264 9.32 -14.90 8.17
C ILE A 264 10.18 -15.93 7.43
N THR A 265 9.59 -16.97 6.85
CA THR A 265 10.31 -17.99 6.08
C THR A 265 11.08 -17.36 4.92
N HIS A 266 10.44 -16.49 4.14
CA HIS A 266 11.09 -15.83 3.02
C HIS A 266 12.19 -14.82 3.45
N LEU A 267 12.02 -14.15 4.60
CA LEU A 267 13.07 -13.32 5.20
C LEU A 267 14.28 -14.17 5.64
N ILE A 268 14.05 -15.35 6.22
CA ILE A 268 15.12 -16.30 6.56
C ILE A 268 15.86 -16.72 5.29
N THR A 269 15.14 -17.11 4.22
CA THR A 269 15.75 -17.51 2.94
C THR A 269 16.57 -16.37 2.31
N ALA A 270 16.07 -15.14 2.31
CA ALA A 270 16.82 -13.98 1.81
C ALA A 270 18.09 -13.73 2.62
N GLY A 271 18.01 -13.84 3.95
CA GLY A 271 19.15 -13.69 4.85
C GLY A 271 20.22 -14.76 4.65
N LEU A 272 19.80 -16.03 4.52
CA LEU A 272 20.71 -17.15 4.22
C LEU A 272 21.42 -16.96 2.88
N SER A 273 20.75 -16.36 1.90
CA SER A 273 21.31 -16.12 0.55
C SER A 273 22.40 -15.03 0.53
N VAL A 274 22.59 -14.30 1.62
CA VAL A 274 23.64 -13.29 1.77
C VAL A 274 24.50 -13.54 3.01
N ASP A 275 24.49 -14.75 3.56
CA ASP A 275 25.22 -15.12 4.77
C ASP A 275 24.98 -14.16 5.95
N GLN A 276 23.72 -13.80 6.21
CA GLN A 276 23.37 -13.02 7.40
C GLN A 276 23.80 -13.72 8.69
N THR A 277 23.98 -12.92 9.74
CA THR A 277 24.52 -13.39 11.02
C THR A 277 23.43 -13.65 12.05
N TRP A 278 23.77 -14.32 13.15
CA TRP A 278 22.83 -14.73 14.18
C TRP A 278 21.94 -13.60 14.76
N PRO A 279 22.39 -12.32 14.93
CA PRO A 279 21.53 -11.25 15.44
C PRO A 279 20.34 -10.94 14.53
N TYR A 280 20.52 -11.08 13.20
CA TYR A 280 19.42 -10.92 12.24
C TYR A 280 18.32 -11.95 12.52
N TYR A 281 18.68 -13.23 12.64
CA TYR A 281 17.71 -14.31 12.87
C TYR A 281 17.05 -14.22 14.26
N LEU A 282 17.80 -13.84 15.30
CA LEU A 282 17.22 -13.57 16.62
C LEU A 282 16.21 -12.42 16.56
N GLY A 283 16.53 -11.36 15.82
CA GLY A 283 15.62 -10.24 15.58
C GLY A 283 14.33 -10.65 14.85
N LEU A 284 14.41 -11.58 13.89
CA LEU A 284 13.23 -12.12 13.21
C LEU A 284 12.26 -12.85 14.17
N ILE A 285 12.74 -13.45 15.26
CA ILE A 285 11.87 -14.01 16.31
C ILE A 285 11.04 -12.88 16.95
N GLY A 286 11.66 -11.74 17.23
CA GLY A 286 10.98 -10.54 17.73
C GLY A 286 9.94 -9.99 16.75
N VAL A 287 10.26 -9.99 15.45
CA VAL A 287 9.29 -9.61 14.39
C VAL A 287 8.11 -10.59 14.37
N GLY A 288 8.37 -11.90 14.44
CA GLY A 288 7.33 -12.93 14.51
C GLY A 288 6.41 -12.75 15.73
N TYR A 289 6.98 -12.48 16.90
CA TYR A 289 6.21 -12.16 18.10
C TYR A 289 5.35 -10.90 17.94
N HIS A 290 5.91 -9.84 17.34
CA HIS A 290 5.16 -8.62 17.07
C HIS A 290 3.96 -8.85 16.14
N LEU A 291 4.16 -9.60 15.04
CA LEU A 291 3.09 -9.99 14.12
C LEU A 291 2.04 -10.86 14.80
N HIS A 292 2.45 -11.83 15.61
CA HIS A 292 1.54 -12.67 16.40
C HIS A 292 0.67 -11.81 17.33
N ARG A 293 1.27 -10.87 18.06
CA ARG A 293 0.54 -9.95 18.94
C ARG A 293 -0.45 -9.08 18.16
N GLN A 294 -0.12 -8.61 16.96
CA GLN A 294 -1.06 -7.89 16.10
C GLN A 294 -2.31 -8.74 15.79
N ILE A 295 -2.12 -10.03 15.45
CA ILE A 295 -3.21 -10.95 15.11
C ILE A 295 -4.11 -11.22 16.32
N GLU A 296 -3.53 -11.44 17.50
CA GLU A 296 -4.31 -11.74 18.71
C GLU A 296 -5.10 -10.52 19.17
N THR A 297 -4.48 -9.34 19.16
CA THR A 297 -5.08 -8.12 19.74
C THR A 297 -5.99 -7.35 18.80
N VAL A 298 -5.91 -7.56 17.48
CA VAL A 298 -6.78 -6.84 16.54
C VAL A 298 -8.23 -7.29 16.67
N ASN A 299 -9.13 -6.31 16.78
CA ASN A 299 -10.56 -6.50 16.65
C ASN A 299 -10.96 -6.12 15.21
N LEU A 300 -11.19 -7.14 14.37
CA LEU A 300 -11.51 -6.98 12.95
C LEU A 300 -12.84 -6.26 12.70
N ASN A 301 -13.72 -6.20 13.69
CA ASN A 301 -15.00 -5.50 13.60
C ASN A 301 -14.92 -4.03 14.05
N ASN A 302 -13.73 -3.55 14.46
CA ASN A 302 -13.52 -2.19 14.92
C ASN A 302 -12.54 -1.45 14.01
N ASN A 303 -13.05 -0.44 13.29
CA ASN A 303 -12.26 0.29 12.30
C ASN A 303 -11.00 0.95 12.91
N GLN A 304 -11.10 1.49 14.13
CA GLN A 304 -9.97 2.11 14.80
C GLN A 304 -8.91 1.07 15.21
N SER A 305 -9.33 -0.12 15.65
CA SER A 305 -8.42 -1.23 15.95
C SER A 305 -7.68 -1.67 14.68
N CYS A 306 -8.39 -1.85 13.57
CA CYS A 306 -7.79 -2.17 12.28
C CYS A 306 -6.82 -1.10 11.80
N TRP A 307 -7.18 0.19 11.91
CA TRP A 307 -6.29 1.30 11.56
C TRP A 307 -5.03 1.32 12.43
N ASN A 308 -5.16 1.16 13.75
CA ASN A 308 -4.02 1.16 14.66
C ASN A 308 -3.05 0.00 14.36
N THR A 309 -3.59 -1.19 14.06
CA THR A 309 -2.79 -2.36 13.68
C THR A 309 -2.16 -2.20 12.30
N PHE A 310 -2.85 -1.61 11.33
CA PHE A 310 -2.25 -1.24 10.05
C PHE A 310 -1.10 -0.24 10.26
N ALA A 311 -1.32 0.81 11.07
CA ALA A 311 -0.33 1.84 11.32
C ALA A 311 0.91 1.33 12.07
N SER A 312 0.74 0.33 12.95
CA SER A 312 1.86 -0.29 13.65
C SER A 312 2.79 -1.08 12.73
N ASN A 313 2.39 -1.41 11.50
CA ASN A 313 3.28 -2.08 10.55
C ASN A 313 4.49 -1.24 10.13
N ARG A 314 4.44 0.10 10.28
CA ARG A 314 5.67 0.90 10.23
C ARG A 314 6.75 0.36 11.17
N ILE A 315 6.36 -0.04 12.39
CA ILE A 315 7.27 -0.61 13.39
C ILE A 315 7.76 -1.99 12.93
N THR A 316 6.88 -2.87 12.42
CA THR A 316 7.30 -4.16 11.84
C THR A 316 8.43 -3.98 10.84
N GLY A 317 8.28 -3.06 9.89
CA GLY A 317 9.30 -2.88 8.87
C GLY A 317 10.55 -2.16 9.35
N LEU A 318 10.46 -1.27 10.34
CA LEU A 318 11.64 -0.71 11.00
C LEU A 318 12.39 -1.75 11.83
N MET A 319 11.67 -2.67 12.48
CA MET A 319 12.29 -3.80 13.19
C MET A 319 13.09 -4.67 12.22
N ILE A 320 12.52 -5.04 11.07
CA ILE A 320 13.22 -5.83 10.05
C ILE A 320 14.47 -5.10 9.54
N LEU A 321 14.35 -3.81 9.22
CA LEU A 321 15.50 -3.01 8.81
C LEU A 321 16.58 -2.99 9.90
N GLY A 322 16.18 -2.79 11.17
CA GLY A 322 17.09 -2.85 12.32
C GLY A 322 17.78 -4.20 12.46
N CYS A 323 17.05 -5.32 12.28
CA CYS A 323 17.62 -6.66 12.32
C CYS A 323 18.70 -6.85 11.24
N ILE A 324 18.45 -6.37 10.02
CA ILE A 324 19.42 -6.43 8.90
C ILE A 324 20.66 -5.60 9.23
N LEU A 325 20.47 -4.36 9.70
CA LEU A 325 21.58 -3.47 10.03
C LEU A 325 22.43 -4.01 11.17
N VAL A 326 21.81 -4.53 12.24
CA VAL A 326 22.53 -5.17 13.34
C VAL A 326 23.24 -6.42 12.85
N GLY A 327 22.60 -7.26 12.03
CA GLY A 327 23.25 -8.44 11.44
C GLY A 327 24.51 -8.09 10.63
N ASN A 328 24.43 -7.03 9.82
CA ASN A 328 25.58 -6.56 9.03
C ASN A 328 26.77 -6.07 9.86
N VAL A 329 26.57 -5.63 11.12
CA VAL A 329 27.68 -5.23 12.01
C VAL A 329 28.54 -6.43 12.44
N PHE A 330 27.97 -7.63 12.41
CA PHE A 330 28.65 -8.88 12.82
C PHE A 330 29.20 -9.68 11.64
N LYS A 331 29.08 -9.17 10.41
CA LYS A 331 29.67 -9.77 9.20
C LYS A 331 31.13 -9.38 9.07
#